data_AF-A0A239D9D1-F1
#
_entry.id   AF-A0A239D9D1-F1
#
_cell.length_a   1.000
_cell.length_b   1.000
_cell.length_c   1.000
_cell.angle_alpha   90.00
_cell.angle_beta   90.00
_cell.angle_gamma   90.00
#
_symmetry.space_group_name_H-M   'P 1'
#
loop_
_entity.id
_entity.type
_entity.pdbx_description
1 polymer ?
#
loop_
_entity_poly.entity_id
_entity_poly.type
_entity_poly.pdbx_seq_one_letter_code
_entity_poly.pdbx_strand_id
1 'polypeptide(L)'
;MWPFKKRPDDAETDTVKFNDLLRDQGARQLLRALRERDWPTARDILTAADPEHFMFYMWCVSGADGLQEWIPDVIRAEPDSTLPLLARGAHAISWAWEARGSGTSSTVGEDQWKVWFQRLKLAENCLDEVIDRDPKCAEAWHYLIVLGRARQLPMEERWRRFNRLIEIDPAHLLGHQQMLENVMAKWSGSTEAMFDFARTRAAACPGTNIPLLVAQAHREQRRVEGSDKYLRRADVAGEIYAAAHNSFWHAGYQRSLMTPMVWNQFAHALTVGRYFREACGVYDLIGDDWINSTPWRTTERFVTMRDRARDKADDPDLDPDLDED
;
A
#
# COMPACT_ATOMS: atom_id res chain seq x y z
N MET A 1 -4.44 2.69 -5.06
CA MET A 1 -5.18 1.74 -5.94
C MET A 1 -5.34 0.45 -5.16
N TRP A 2 -6.52 0.22 -4.58
CA TRP A 2 -6.77 -0.86 -3.61
C TRP A 2 -6.75 -2.23 -4.32
N PRO A 3 -6.00 -3.24 -3.85
CA PRO A 3 -5.69 -4.41 -4.66
C PRO A 3 -6.50 -5.60 -4.19
N PHE A 4 -7.81 -5.62 -4.49
CA PHE A 4 -8.57 -6.87 -4.40
C PHE A 4 -9.41 -7.01 -5.66
N LYS A 5 -8.85 -7.71 -6.63
CA LYS A 5 -9.62 -8.36 -7.68
C LYS A 5 -9.23 -9.83 -7.63
N LYS A 6 -10.19 -10.72 -7.39
CA LYS A 6 -10.01 -12.17 -7.51
C LYS A 6 -9.38 -12.48 -8.87
N ARG A 7 -8.34 -13.31 -8.87
CA ARG A 7 -7.77 -13.90 -10.09
C ARG A 7 -7.99 -15.42 -10.07
N PRO A 8 -8.08 -16.05 -11.25
CA PRO A 8 -8.37 -17.48 -11.36
C PRO A 8 -7.20 -18.31 -10.83
N ASP A 9 -7.51 -19.53 -10.38
CA ASP A 9 -6.50 -20.55 -10.06
C ASP A 9 -5.66 -20.87 -11.31
N ASP A 10 -4.34 -20.72 -11.19
CA ASP A 10 -3.39 -21.09 -12.25
C ASP A 10 -2.63 -22.37 -11.88
N ALA A 11 -2.71 -23.34 -12.79
CA ALA A 11 -2.08 -24.64 -12.73
C ALA A 11 -0.54 -24.58 -12.68
N GLU A 12 0.06 -25.59 -12.05
CA GLU A 12 1.51 -25.79 -11.94
C GLU A 12 2.20 -25.93 -13.29
N THR A 13 2.91 -24.87 -13.68
CA THR A 13 4.11 -24.94 -14.52
C THR A 13 5.19 -24.09 -13.85
N ASP A 14 6.46 -24.35 -14.20
CA ASP A 14 7.71 -23.79 -13.66
C ASP A 14 7.87 -22.26 -13.91
N THR A 15 6.82 -21.52 -13.59
CA THR A 15 6.60 -20.11 -13.92
C THR A 15 6.76 -19.26 -12.67
N VAL A 16 7.42 -18.12 -12.83
CA VAL A 16 7.51 -17.05 -11.84
C VAL A 16 6.09 -16.69 -11.35
N LYS A 17 5.86 -16.66 -10.03
CA LYS A 17 4.55 -16.37 -9.42
C LYS A 17 4.59 -15.13 -8.54
N PHE A 18 3.45 -14.47 -8.41
CA PHE A 18 3.30 -13.41 -7.42
C PHE A 18 3.25 -13.96 -6.01
N ASN A 19 3.81 -13.19 -5.09
CA ASN A 19 3.87 -13.48 -3.68
C ASN A 19 3.29 -12.33 -2.86
N ASP A 20 2.02 -12.03 -3.11
CA ASP A 20 1.33 -10.89 -2.47
C ASP A 20 1.12 -11.12 -0.96
N LEU A 21 1.29 -12.36 -0.46
CA LEU A 21 1.33 -12.69 0.96
C LEU A 21 2.74 -12.70 1.55
N LEU A 22 3.76 -12.30 0.79
CA LEU A 22 5.14 -12.13 1.28
C LEU A 22 5.69 -13.39 1.95
N ARG A 23 5.33 -14.58 1.43
CA ARG A 23 5.60 -15.90 2.01
C ARG A 23 5.18 -16.05 3.48
N ASP A 24 4.42 -15.11 4.00
CA ASP A 24 4.10 -15.09 5.41
C ASP A 24 3.10 -16.21 5.74
N GLN A 25 3.44 -16.98 6.77
CA GLN A 25 2.62 -18.13 7.17
C GLN A 25 1.44 -17.66 8.02
N GLY A 26 1.61 -16.62 8.83
CA GLY A 26 0.55 -16.08 9.68
C GLY A 26 -0.59 -15.48 8.87
N ALA A 27 -0.30 -14.73 7.81
CA ALA A 27 -1.27 -14.18 6.88
C ALA A 27 -2.06 -15.28 6.16
N ARG A 28 -1.40 -16.37 5.74
CA ARG A 28 -2.07 -17.54 5.15
C ARG A 28 -3.01 -18.23 6.13
N GLN A 29 -2.56 -18.43 7.36
CA GLN A 29 -3.38 -19.01 8.43
C GLN A 29 -4.54 -18.10 8.80
N LEU A 30 -4.31 -16.79 8.88
CA LEU A 30 -5.32 -15.78 9.16
C LEU A 30 -6.42 -15.77 8.09
N LEU A 31 -6.05 -15.70 6.81
CA LEU A 31 -7.02 -15.73 5.70
C LEU A 31 -7.84 -17.02 5.71
N ARG A 32 -7.22 -18.15 6.04
CA ARG A 32 -7.93 -19.42 6.22
C ARG A 32 -8.93 -19.36 7.37
N ALA A 33 -8.50 -18.87 8.55
CA ALA A 33 -9.35 -18.74 9.73
C ALA A 33 -10.55 -17.80 9.46
N LEU A 34 -10.34 -16.66 8.80
CA LEU A 34 -11.41 -15.74 8.41
C LEU A 34 -12.42 -16.38 7.45
N ARG A 35 -11.94 -17.16 6.46
CA ARG A 35 -12.79 -17.90 5.52
C ARG A 35 -13.62 -18.98 6.23
N GLU A 36 -13.02 -19.64 7.21
CA GLU A 36 -13.65 -20.70 8.02
C GLU A 36 -14.49 -20.12 9.18
N ARG A 37 -14.55 -18.79 9.33
CA ARG A 37 -15.22 -18.06 10.43
C ARG A 37 -14.69 -18.44 11.82
N ASP A 38 -13.43 -18.88 11.88
CA ASP A 38 -12.72 -19.23 13.12
C ASP A 38 -12.10 -17.97 13.74
N TRP A 39 -12.94 -17.16 14.40
CA TRP A 39 -12.50 -15.95 15.07
C TRP A 39 -11.46 -16.20 16.17
N PRO A 40 -11.57 -17.23 17.04
CA PRO A 40 -10.54 -17.51 18.05
C PRO A 40 -9.13 -17.62 17.45
N THR A 41 -8.96 -18.41 16.37
CA THR A 41 -7.66 -18.52 15.69
C THR A 41 -7.23 -17.20 15.07
N ALA A 42 -8.15 -16.48 14.39
CA ALA A 42 -7.83 -15.18 13.80
C ALA A 42 -7.38 -14.15 14.86
N ARG A 43 -8.07 -14.10 16.00
CA ARG A 43 -7.74 -13.22 17.13
C ARG A 43 -6.37 -13.56 17.71
N ASP A 44 -6.05 -14.83 17.89
CA ASP A 44 -4.76 -15.23 18.46
C ASP A 44 -3.60 -14.81 17.55
N ILE A 45 -3.75 -14.99 16.23
CA ILE A 45 -2.77 -14.52 15.23
C ILE A 45 -2.62 -12.99 15.28
N LEU A 46 -3.74 -12.26 15.29
CA LEU A 46 -3.75 -10.79 15.33
C LEU A 46 -3.14 -10.24 16.62
N THR A 47 -3.42 -10.86 17.76
CA THR A 47 -2.96 -10.39 19.07
C THR A 47 -1.46 -10.67 19.29
N ALA A 48 -0.93 -11.74 18.68
CA ALA A 48 0.49 -12.10 18.78
C ALA A 48 1.39 -11.32 17.81
N ALA A 49 0.83 -10.59 16.85
CA ALA A 49 1.58 -9.89 15.82
C ALA A 49 2.34 -8.67 16.39
N ASP A 50 3.57 -8.46 15.93
CA ASP A 50 4.24 -7.16 16.10
C ASP A 50 3.54 -6.08 15.26
N PRO A 51 3.84 -4.77 15.45
CA PRO A 51 3.13 -3.70 14.76
C PRO A 51 3.15 -3.80 13.22
N GLU A 52 4.24 -4.25 12.60
CA GLU A 52 4.31 -4.35 11.14
C GLU A 52 3.49 -5.53 10.62
N HIS A 53 3.57 -6.68 11.29
CA HIS A 53 2.71 -7.83 10.97
C HIS A 53 1.24 -7.49 11.23
N PHE A 54 0.92 -6.79 12.30
CA PHE A 54 -0.45 -6.37 12.60
C PHE A 54 -1.00 -5.45 11.51
N MET A 55 -0.22 -4.47 11.05
CA MET A 55 -0.56 -3.62 9.90
C MET A 55 -0.85 -4.46 8.64
N PHE A 56 0.02 -5.41 8.33
CA PHE A 56 -0.15 -6.29 7.16
C PHE A 56 -1.37 -7.23 7.30
N TYR A 57 -1.59 -7.80 8.48
CA TYR A 57 -2.72 -8.67 8.78
C TYR A 57 -4.04 -7.92 8.74
N MET A 58 -4.08 -6.68 9.22
CA MET A 58 -5.27 -5.84 9.10
C MET A 58 -5.58 -5.51 7.64
N TRP A 59 -4.57 -5.34 6.78
CA TRP A 59 -4.79 -5.26 5.34
C TRP A 59 -5.44 -6.54 4.79
N CYS A 60 -5.00 -7.74 5.20
CA CYS A 60 -5.65 -9.01 4.86
C CYS A 60 -7.10 -9.09 5.38
N VAL A 61 -7.34 -8.76 6.64
CA VAL A 61 -8.68 -8.74 7.27
C VAL A 61 -9.62 -7.80 6.50
N SER A 62 -9.12 -6.64 6.10
CA SER A 62 -9.92 -5.67 5.35
C SER A 62 -10.43 -6.22 4.03
N GLY A 63 -9.69 -7.13 3.38
CA GLY A 63 -10.06 -7.77 2.11
C GLY A 63 -10.76 -9.12 2.27
N ALA A 64 -11.09 -9.55 3.49
CA ALA A 64 -11.67 -10.87 3.72
C ALA A 64 -13.13 -10.96 3.25
N ASP A 65 -13.40 -11.87 2.30
CA ASP A 65 -14.73 -12.11 1.75
C ASP A 65 -15.73 -12.52 2.85
N GLY A 66 -16.90 -11.88 2.88
CA GLY A 66 -18.01 -12.28 3.74
C GLY A 66 -17.85 -11.95 5.23
N LEU A 67 -16.77 -11.24 5.63
CA LEU A 67 -16.55 -10.85 7.03
C LEU A 67 -17.74 -10.10 7.63
N GLN A 68 -18.38 -9.23 6.83
CA GLN A 68 -19.56 -8.44 7.23
C GLN A 68 -20.75 -9.29 7.71
N GLU A 69 -20.82 -10.57 7.34
CA GLU A 69 -21.94 -11.45 7.65
C GLU A 69 -21.89 -12.01 9.07
N TRP A 70 -20.71 -12.13 9.66
CA TRP A 70 -20.52 -12.85 10.93
C TRP A 70 -19.73 -12.07 11.99
N ILE A 71 -18.90 -11.08 11.61
CA ILE A 71 -18.18 -10.26 12.59
C ILE A 71 -19.11 -9.51 13.58
N PRO A 72 -20.37 -9.12 13.26
CA PRO A 72 -21.26 -8.54 14.25
C PRO A 72 -21.60 -9.47 15.42
N ASP A 73 -21.63 -10.79 15.20
CA ASP A 73 -21.89 -11.77 16.26
C ASP A 73 -20.73 -11.85 17.24
N VAL A 74 -19.51 -11.79 16.71
CA VAL A 74 -18.28 -11.71 17.50
C VAL A 74 -18.26 -10.45 18.35
N ILE A 75 -18.61 -9.28 17.80
CA ILE A 75 -18.69 -8.03 18.56
C ILE A 75 -19.69 -8.15 19.71
N ARG A 76 -20.82 -8.83 19.50
CA ARG A 76 -21.81 -9.07 20.56
C ARG A 76 -21.30 -10.03 21.64
N ALA A 77 -20.51 -11.04 21.25
CA ALA A 77 -19.91 -12.00 22.16
C ALA A 77 -18.71 -11.45 22.94
N GLU A 78 -18.00 -10.47 22.37
CA GLU A 78 -16.77 -9.88 22.91
C GLU A 78 -16.89 -8.35 23.04
N PRO A 79 -17.85 -7.82 23.83
CA PRO A 79 -18.17 -6.39 23.85
C PRO A 79 -17.04 -5.49 24.37
N ASP A 80 -16.11 -6.05 25.15
CA ASP A 80 -14.96 -5.32 25.71
C ASP A 80 -13.76 -5.27 24.74
N SER A 81 -13.77 -6.10 23.69
CA SER A 81 -12.67 -6.16 22.72
C SER A 81 -12.84 -5.12 21.61
N THR A 82 -11.81 -4.31 21.37
CA THR A 82 -11.77 -3.38 20.23
C THR A 82 -11.36 -4.05 18.93
N LEU A 83 -10.74 -5.24 18.97
CA LEU A 83 -10.23 -5.93 17.78
C LEU A 83 -11.32 -6.31 16.75
N PRO A 84 -12.48 -6.89 17.12
CA PRO A 84 -13.52 -7.19 16.14
C PRO A 84 -14.19 -5.91 15.60
N LEU A 85 -14.22 -4.82 16.37
CA LEU A 85 -14.66 -3.50 15.89
C LEU A 85 -13.68 -2.94 14.86
N LEU A 86 -12.38 -3.03 15.11
CA LEU A 86 -11.34 -2.64 14.14
C LEU A 86 -11.43 -3.46 12.86
N ALA A 87 -11.58 -4.79 12.96
CA ALA A 87 -11.77 -5.68 11.83
C ALA A 87 -13.00 -5.29 10.98
N ARG A 88 -14.14 -5.04 11.65
CA ARG A 88 -15.36 -4.57 10.98
C ARG A 88 -15.17 -3.22 10.31
N GLY A 89 -14.52 -2.27 10.97
CA GLY A 89 -14.26 -0.93 10.45
C GLY A 89 -13.37 -0.95 9.20
N ALA A 90 -12.24 -1.65 9.28
CA ALA A 90 -11.30 -1.85 8.17
C ALA A 90 -11.99 -2.52 6.97
N HIS A 91 -12.72 -3.61 7.20
CA HIS A 91 -13.41 -4.33 6.15
C HIS A 91 -14.57 -3.52 5.54
N ALA A 92 -15.32 -2.77 6.33
CA ALA A 92 -16.41 -1.93 5.80
C ALA A 92 -15.92 -0.89 4.78
N ILE A 93 -14.66 -0.44 4.86
CA ILE A 93 -14.03 0.41 3.84
C ILE A 93 -13.85 -0.37 2.53
N SER A 94 -13.23 -1.54 2.56
CA SER A 94 -13.07 -2.40 1.36
C SER A 94 -14.42 -2.78 0.76
N TRP A 95 -15.36 -3.17 1.62
CA TRP A 95 -16.72 -3.52 1.23
C TRP A 95 -17.45 -2.33 0.60
N ALA A 96 -17.17 -1.10 1.02
CA ALA A 96 -17.62 0.08 0.27
C ALA A 96 -17.03 0.07 -1.13
N TRP A 97 -15.68 -0.01 -1.28
CA TRP A 97 -14.93 -0.07 -2.56
C TRP A 97 -15.52 -1.08 -3.56
N GLU A 98 -15.96 -2.23 -3.09
CA GLU A 98 -16.65 -3.25 -3.90
C GLU A 98 -18.00 -2.77 -4.46
N ALA A 99 -18.85 -2.11 -3.65
CA ALA A 99 -20.17 -1.63 -4.10
C ALA A 99 -20.09 -0.54 -5.17
N ARG A 100 -19.05 0.30 -5.13
CA ARG A 100 -18.83 1.35 -6.14
C ARG A 100 -18.32 0.78 -7.47
N GLY A 101 -17.65 -0.37 -7.43
CA GLY A 101 -16.93 -0.91 -8.59
C GLY A 101 -15.75 -0.02 -9.02
N SER A 102 -15.10 -0.38 -10.12
CA SER A 102 -13.92 0.33 -10.65
C SER A 102 -14.24 1.51 -11.57
N GLY A 103 -15.49 1.97 -11.60
CA GLY A 103 -15.95 3.05 -12.46
C GLY A 103 -15.51 4.45 -11.99
N THR A 104 -15.50 5.42 -12.90
CA THR A 104 -15.34 6.84 -12.55
C THR A 104 -16.59 7.34 -11.84
N SER A 105 -16.51 8.49 -11.14
CA SER A 105 -17.68 9.05 -10.42
C SER A 105 -18.92 9.22 -11.30
N SER A 106 -18.74 9.41 -12.61
CA SER A 106 -19.77 9.54 -13.63
C SER A 106 -20.47 8.24 -14.05
N THR A 107 -19.97 7.06 -13.67
CA THR A 107 -20.52 5.75 -14.12
C THR A 107 -21.15 4.93 -12.99
N VAL A 108 -21.24 5.49 -11.78
CA VAL A 108 -21.75 4.80 -10.59
C VAL A 108 -23.19 5.26 -10.34
N GLY A 109 -24.14 4.31 -10.27
CA GLY A 109 -25.55 4.62 -10.07
C GLY A 109 -25.85 5.18 -8.68
N GLU A 110 -26.93 5.96 -8.55
CA GLU A 110 -27.29 6.62 -7.28
C GLU A 110 -27.45 5.64 -6.10
N ASP A 111 -28.01 4.45 -6.33
CA ASP A 111 -28.19 3.46 -5.26
C ASP A 111 -26.86 2.83 -4.83
N GLN A 112 -25.88 2.70 -5.73
CA GLN A 112 -24.52 2.29 -5.38
C GLN A 112 -23.84 3.36 -4.51
N TRP A 113 -24.09 4.64 -4.77
CA TRP A 113 -23.61 5.74 -3.92
C TRP A 113 -24.25 5.77 -2.52
N LYS A 114 -25.52 5.42 -2.39
CA LYS A 114 -26.17 5.31 -1.06
C LYS A 114 -25.51 4.20 -0.24
N VAL A 115 -25.36 3.01 -0.84
CA VAL A 115 -24.70 1.86 -0.19
C VAL A 115 -23.25 2.17 0.14
N TRP A 116 -22.54 2.85 -0.76
CA TRP A 116 -21.19 3.36 -0.55
C TRP A 116 -21.07 4.17 0.73
N PHE A 117 -21.84 5.26 0.85
CA PHE A 117 -21.75 6.16 1.98
C PHE A 117 -22.23 5.52 3.28
N GLN A 118 -23.22 4.62 3.22
CA GLN A 118 -23.67 3.85 4.37
C GLN A 118 -22.54 2.98 4.93
N ARG A 119 -21.81 2.26 4.07
CA ARG A 119 -20.68 1.41 4.46
C ARG A 119 -19.51 2.23 5.00
N LEU A 120 -19.22 3.39 4.41
CA LEU A 120 -18.22 4.30 4.97
C LEU A 120 -18.62 4.86 6.34
N LYS A 121 -19.90 5.17 6.56
CA LYS A 121 -20.35 5.64 7.87
C LYS A 121 -20.28 4.54 8.93
N LEU A 122 -20.61 3.30 8.53
CA LEU A 122 -20.40 2.13 9.38
C LEU A 122 -18.93 2.00 9.78
N ALA A 123 -18.01 2.11 8.81
CA ALA A 123 -16.58 2.04 9.06
C ALA A 123 -16.13 3.12 10.05
N GLU A 124 -16.52 4.37 9.81
CA GLU A 124 -16.18 5.50 10.67
C GLU A 124 -16.65 5.28 12.11
N ASN A 125 -17.91 4.90 12.30
CA ASN A 125 -18.45 4.67 13.65
C ASN A 125 -17.69 3.56 14.39
N CYS A 126 -17.31 2.47 13.72
CA CYS A 126 -16.54 1.40 14.35
C CYS A 126 -15.13 1.89 14.74
N LEU A 127 -14.48 2.67 13.86
CA LEU A 127 -13.12 3.14 14.09
C LEU A 127 -13.05 4.26 15.13
N ASP A 128 -14.05 5.16 15.16
CA ASP A 128 -14.23 6.16 16.20
C ASP A 128 -14.38 5.47 17.58
N GLU A 129 -15.20 4.42 17.67
CA GLU A 129 -15.36 3.64 18.89
C GLU A 129 -14.05 2.93 19.32
N VAL A 130 -13.25 2.46 18.36
CA VAL A 130 -11.93 1.90 18.66
C VAL A 130 -11.00 2.95 19.24
N ILE A 131 -10.89 4.15 18.63
CA ILE A 131 -9.99 5.19 19.15
C ILE A 131 -10.47 5.83 20.45
N ASP A 132 -11.77 5.81 20.73
CA ASP A 132 -12.32 6.26 22.01
C ASP A 132 -11.90 5.32 23.16
N ARG A 133 -11.85 4.01 22.89
CA ARG A 133 -11.49 2.97 23.86
C ARG A 133 -9.98 2.71 23.93
N ASP A 134 -9.30 2.76 22.79
CA ASP A 134 -7.85 2.62 22.63
C ASP A 134 -7.28 3.73 21.72
N PRO A 135 -7.00 4.92 22.29
CA PRO A 135 -6.45 6.05 21.54
C PRO A 135 -5.04 5.83 20.97
N LYS A 136 -4.38 4.70 21.29
CA LYS A 136 -3.06 4.32 20.80
C LYS A 136 -3.11 3.26 19.70
N CYS A 137 -4.29 2.84 19.25
CA CYS A 137 -4.44 1.92 18.14
C CYS A 137 -4.03 2.58 16.81
N ALA A 138 -2.79 2.37 16.36
CA ALA A 138 -2.26 2.96 15.12
C ALA A 138 -3.11 2.58 13.89
N GLU A 139 -3.53 1.32 13.78
CA GLU A 139 -4.35 0.85 12.66
C GLU A 139 -5.71 1.55 12.57
N ALA A 140 -6.34 1.86 13.70
CA ALA A 140 -7.59 2.62 13.69
C ALA A 140 -7.38 4.02 13.08
N TRP A 141 -6.30 4.70 13.45
CA TRP A 141 -5.92 5.99 12.86
C TRP A 141 -5.58 5.87 11.36
N HIS A 142 -4.86 4.82 10.96
CA HIS A 142 -4.58 4.52 9.56
C HIS A 142 -5.88 4.43 8.73
N TYR A 143 -6.87 3.64 9.15
CA TYR A 143 -8.14 3.54 8.43
C TYR A 143 -8.99 4.82 8.51
N LEU A 144 -8.90 5.61 9.58
CA LEU A 144 -9.52 6.93 9.65
C LEU A 144 -8.92 7.92 8.63
N ILE A 145 -7.63 7.81 8.29
CA ILE A 145 -7.01 8.60 7.22
C ILE A 145 -7.54 8.17 5.85
N VAL A 146 -7.78 6.87 5.64
CA VAL A 146 -8.46 6.37 4.42
C VAL A 146 -9.84 6.99 4.28
N LEU A 147 -10.59 7.05 5.38
CA LEU A 147 -11.91 7.65 5.43
C LEU A 147 -11.89 9.15 5.17
N GLY A 148 -10.84 9.87 5.59
CA GLY A 148 -10.70 11.31 5.32
C GLY A 148 -10.92 11.68 3.86
N ARG A 149 -10.29 10.93 2.96
CA ARG A 149 -10.49 11.03 1.51
C ARG A 149 -11.86 10.54 1.07
N ALA A 150 -12.25 9.33 1.49
CA ALA A 150 -13.45 8.67 1.01
C ALA A 150 -14.76 9.40 1.41
N ARG A 151 -14.74 10.07 2.57
CA ARG A 151 -15.81 10.90 3.12
C ARG A 151 -15.71 12.38 2.74
N GLN A 152 -14.67 12.77 1.99
CA GLN A 152 -14.40 14.15 1.58
C GLN A 152 -14.28 15.11 2.77
N LEU A 153 -13.63 14.68 3.85
CA LEU A 153 -13.41 15.53 5.02
C LEU A 153 -12.47 16.69 4.67
N PRO A 154 -12.54 17.82 5.40
CA PRO A 154 -11.60 18.93 5.27
C PRO A 154 -10.15 18.48 5.47
N MET A 155 -9.21 19.21 4.85
CA MET A 155 -7.79 18.85 4.88
C MET A 155 -7.21 18.90 6.30
N GLU A 156 -7.70 19.81 7.13
CA GLU A 156 -7.30 19.99 8.53
C GLU A 156 -7.59 18.72 9.35
N GLU A 157 -8.74 18.09 9.12
CA GLU A 157 -9.11 16.86 9.82
C GLU A 157 -8.28 15.66 9.35
N ARG A 158 -7.94 15.60 8.06
CA ARG A 158 -7.02 14.58 7.52
C ARG A 158 -5.64 14.70 8.16
N TRP A 159 -5.12 15.92 8.27
CA TRP A 159 -3.86 16.19 8.96
C TRP A 159 -3.90 15.87 10.45
N ARG A 160 -4.99 16.22 11.15
CA ARG A 160 -5.15 15.86 12.58
C ARG A 160 -5.05 14.35 12.78
N ARG A 161 -5.76 13.57 11.97
CA ARG A 161 -5.72 12.09 12.00
C ARG A 161 -4.31 11.56 11.69
N PHE A 162 -3.64 12.11 10.68
CA PHE A 162 -2.28 11.71 10.33
C PHE A 162 -1.25 12.06 11.40
N ASN A 163 -1.30 13.26 11.96
CA ASN A 163 -0.41 13.68 13.05
C ASN A 163 -0.55 12.76 14.26
N ARG A 164 -1.78 12.36 14.59
CA ARG A 164 -2.03 11.42 15.66
C ARG A 164 -1.45 10.03 15.39
N LEU A 165 -1.53 9.55 14.15
CA LEU A 165 -0.89 8.29 13.77
C LEU A 165 0.62 8.33 13.97
N ILE A 166 1.30 9.37 13.47
CA ILE A 166 2.77 9.45 13.52
C ILE A 166 3.32 9.76 14.92
N GLU A 167 2.49 10.24 15.85
CA GLU A 167 2.84 10.28 17.28
C GLU A 167 2.94 8.88 17.89
N ILE A 168 2.17 7.92 17.37
CA ILE A 168 2.11 6.53 17.86
C ILE A 168 3.17 5.69 17.14
N ASP A 169 3.18 5.74 15.82
CA ASP A 169 4.11 5.03 14.94
C ASP A 169 4.65 5.97 13.86
N PRO A 170 5.81 6.60 14.10
CA PRO A 170 6.44 7.54 13.16
C PRO A 170 6.78 6.95 11.79
N ALA A 171 6.94 5.63 11.68
CA ALA A 171 7.36 4.96 10.44
C ALA A 171 6.24 4.12 9.81
N HIS A 172 4.99 4.32 10.22
CA HIS A 172 3.84 3.56 9.74
C HIS A 172 3.63 3.70 8.23
N LEU A 173 4.06 2.71 7.46
CA LEU A 173 4.13 2.81 5.99
C LEU A 173 2.76 3.05 5.35
N LEU A 174 1.74 2.25 5.68
CA LEU A 174 0.44 2.36 5.01
C LEU A 174 -0.27 3.68 5.31
N GLY A 175 -0.25 4.16 6.56
CA GLY A 175 -0.78 5.48 6.91
C GLY A 175 -0.09 6.64 6.18
N HIS A 176 1.23 6.59 6.05
CA HIS A 176 1.99 7.53 5.23
C HIS A 176 1.55 7.52 3.76
N GLN A 177 1.34 6.34 3.16
CA GLN A 177 0.84 6.21 1.80
C GLN A 177 -0.58 6.75 1.64
N GLN A 178 -1.45 6.50 2.62
CA GLN A 178 -2.81 7.03 2.60
C GLN A 178 -2.82 8.55 2.72
N MET A 179 -1.96 9.14 3.56
CA MET A 179 -1.84 10.59 3.65
C MET A 179 -1.25 11.20 2.38
N LEU A 180 -0.26 10.57 1.75
CA LEU A 180 0.24 10.98 0.43
C LEU A 180 -0.90 11.05 -0.58
N GLU A 181 -1.77 10.05 -0.64
CA GLU A 181 -2.95 10.09 -1.51
C GLU A 181 -3.94 11.21 -1.13
N ASN A 182 -4.13 11.52 0.16
CA ASN A 182 -5.03 12.59 0.62
C ASN A 182 -4.60 13.99 0.14
N VAL A 183 -3.30 14.23 -0.05
CA VAL A 183 -2.73 15.53 -0.48
C VAL A 183 -2.52 15.63 -1.99
N MET A 184 -2.84 14.60 -2.77
CA MET A 184 -2.75 14.64 -4.23
C MET A 184 -3.78 15.60 -4.85
N ALA A 185 -3.45 16.18 -6.01
CA ALA A 185 -4.32 17.09 -6.76
C ALA A 185 -5.73 16.52 -7.03
N LYS A 186 -5.83 15.23 -7.35
CA LYS A 186 -7.12 14.56 -7.61
C LYS A 186 -8.02 14.40 -6.38
N TRP A 187 -7.54 14.74 -5.18
CA TRP A 187 -8.25 14.62 -3.90
C TRP A 187 -8.29 15.94 -3.12
N SER A 188 -8.37 17.06 -3.86
CA SER A 188 -8.42 18.44 -3.35
C SER A 188 -7.11 18.96 -2.75
N GLY A 189 -5.98 18.29 -3.00
CA GLY A 189 -4.64 18.80 -2.70
C GLY A 189 -3.97 19.43 -3.93
N SER A 190 -2.65 19.30 -4.04
CA SER A 190 -1.88 19.79 -5.19
C SER A 190 -0.65 18.93 -5.45
N THR A 191 -0.06 19.04 -6.65
CA THR A 191 1.21 18.36 -6.97
C THR A 191 2.34 18.84 -6.04
N GLU A 192 2.37 20.15 -5.74
CA GLU A 192 3.34 20.73 -4.80
C GLU A 192 3.21 20.14 -3.39
N ALA A 193 1.99 20.10 -2.84
CA ALA A 193 1.73 19.52 -1.52
C ALA A 193 2.08 18.03 -1.45
N MET A 194 1.84 17.28 -2.53
CA MET A 194 2.22 15.86 -2.62
C MET A 194 3.75 15.67 -2.55
N PHE A 195 4.51 16.45 -3.31
CA PHE A 195 5.98 16.35 -3.29
C PHE A 195 6.58 16.87 -1.98
N ASP A 196 6.07 17.98 -1.44
CA ASP A 196 6.49 18.50 -0.15
C ASP A 196 6.26 17.47 0.98
N PHE A 197 5.07 16.85 1.01
CA PHE A 197 4.77 15.77 1.94
C PHE A 197 5.75 14.61 1.80
N ALA A 198 5.93 14.07 0.59
CA ALA A 198 6.78 12.92 0.33
C ALA A 198 8.23 13.17 0.77
N ARG A 199 8.80 14.32 0.38
CA ARG A 199 10.18 14.71 0.69
C ARG A 199 10.38 14.93 2.18
N THR A 200 9.47 15.67 2.82
CA THR A 200 9.54 15.95 4.25
C THR A 200 9.48 14.67 5.08
N ARG A 201 8.56 13.75 4.75
CA ARG A 201 8.44 12.47 5.46
C ARG A 201 9.63 11.55 5.20
N ALA A 202 10.13 11.48 3.96
CA ALA A 202 11.32 10.72 3.63
C ALA A 202 12.56 11.19 4.42
N ALA A 203 12.75 12.51 4.53
CA ALA A 203 13.86 13.09 5.28
C ALA A 203 13.73 12.89 6.81
N ALA A 204 12.50 12.83 7.33
CA ALA A 204 12.25 12.60 8.76
C ALA A 204 12.46 11.14 9.18
N CYS A 205 12.37 10.18 8.24
CA CYS A 205 12.44 8.76 8.52
C CYS A 205 13.43 8.01 7.59
N PRO A 206 14.71 8.42 7.52
CA PRO A 206 15.71 7.69 6.74
C PRO A 206 15.96 6.30 7.33
N GLY A 207 16.39 5.35 6.50
CA GLY A 207 16.56 3.96 6.93
C GLY A 207 15.26 3.20 7.20
N THR A 208 14.13 3.73 6.73
CA THR A 208 12.82 3.05 6.83
C THR A 208 12.24 2.80 5.43
N ASN A 209 10.98 2.33 5.39
CA ASN A 209 10.22 2.21 4.15
C ASN A 209 9.60 3.54 3.68
N ILE A 210 9.62 4.59 4.50
CA ILE A 210 8.97 5.88 4.20
C ILE A 210 9.56 6.62 2.98
N PRO A 211 10.87 6.59 2.68
CA PRO A 211 11.39 7.24 1.48
C PRO A 211 10.80 6.70 0.16
N LEU A 212 10.15 5.52 0.17
CA LEU A 212 9.33 5.04 -0.94
C LEU A 212 8.29 6.06 -1.42
N LEU A 213 7.77 6.93 -0.54
CA LEU A 213 6.78 7.95 -0.90
C LEU A 213 7.26 8.86 -2.04
N VAL A 214 8.56 9.14 -2.13
CA VAL A 214 9.13 9.98 -3.20
C VAL A 214 8.94 9.31 -4.56
N ALA A 215 9.28 8.02 -4.67
CA ALA A 215 9.03 7.24 -5.88
C ALA A 215 7.52 7.13 -6.19
N GLN A 216 6.66 7.04 -5.18
CA GLN A 216 5.22 7.01 -5.37
C GLN A 216 4.64 8.34 -5.88
N ALA A 217 5.16 9.47 -5.41
CA ALA A 217 4.80 10.81 -5.86
C ALA A 217 5.18 11.01 -7.34
N HIS A 218 6.41 10.65 -7.73
CA HIS A 218 6.82 10.71 -9.14
C HIS A 218 6.01 9.75 -10.03
N ARG A 219 5.68 8.56 -9.54
CA ARG A 219 4.81 7.63 -10.27
C ARG A 219 3.42 8.21 -10.50
N GLU A 220 2.89 8.98 -9.55
CA GLU A 220 1.63 9.69 -9.73
C GLU A 220 1.76 10.84 -10.75
N GLN A 221 2.81 11.65 -10.63
CA GLN A 221 3.06 12.74 -11.60
C GLN A 221 3.23 12.20 -13.02
N ARG A 222 3.94 11.08 -13.19
CA ARG A 222 4.04 10.35 -14.46
C ARG A 222 2.68 9.92 -15.02
N ARG A 223 1.70 9.58 -14.18
CA ARG A 223 0.33 9.28 -14.64
C ARG A 223 -0.41 10.53 -15.09
N VAL A 224 -0.20 11.65 -14.40
CA VAL A 224 -0.80 12.94 -14.78
C VAL A 224 -0.22 13.42 -16.11
N GLU A 225 1.09 13.30 -16.32
CA GLU A 225 1.75 13.67 -17.58
C GLU A 225 1.51 12.67 -18.71
N GLY A 226 1.20 11.41 -18.39
CA GLY A 226 0.91 10.37 -19.37
C GLY A 226 2.14 9.83 -20.12
N SER A 227 3.36 10.11 -19.65
CA SER A 227 4.60 9.73 -20.33
C SER A 227 5.67 9.20 -19.38
N ASP A 228 6.32 8.10 -19.78
CA ASP A 228 7.51 7.58 -19.09
C ASP A 228 8.72 8.51 -19.22
N LYS A 229 8.75 9.42 -20.20
CA LYS A 229 9.82 10.42 -20.36
C LYS A 229 9.99 11.28 -19.11
N TYR A 230 8.92 11.51 -18.35
CA TYR A 230 9.00 12.19 -17.05
C TYR A 230 9.96 11.51 -16.07
N LEU A 231 9.84 10.18 -15.92
CA LEU A 231 10.68 9.40 -14.99
C LEU A 231 12.12 9.26 -15.48
N ARG A 232 12.37 9.49 -16.78
CA ARG A 232 13.72 9.46 -17.38
C ARG A 232 14.49 10.77 -17.21
N ARG A 233 13.83 11.87 -16.84
CA ARG A 233 14.52 13.14 -16.60
C ARG A 233 15.57 12.95 -15.50
N ALA A 234 16.79 13.48 -15.73
CA ALA A 234 17.92 13.27 -14.82
C ALA A 234 17.62 13.71 -13.37
N ASP A 235 16.89 14.81 -13.19
CA ASP A 235 16.47 15.30 -11.87
C ASP A 235 15.51 14.35 -11.16
N VAL A 236 14.50 13.84 -11.88
CA VAL A 236 13.50 12.90 -11.35
C VAL A 236 14.12 11.53 -11.05
N ALA A 237 14.88 10.98 -12.00
CA ALA A 237 15.49 9.68 -11.85
C ALA A 237 16.54 9.70 -10.71
N GLY A 238 17.33 10.77 -10.63
CA GLY A 238 18.27 11.00 -9.52
C GLY A 238 17.59 11.13 -8.16
N GLU A 239 16.44 11.79 -8.08
CA GLU A 239 15.66 11.90 -6.84
C GLU A 239 15.12 10.52 -6.39
N ILE A 240 14.65 9.69 -7.32
CA ILE A 240 14.20 8.31 -7.03
C ILE A 240 15.37 7.44 -6.54
N TYR A 241 16.54 7.56 -7.18
CA TYR A 241 17.75 6.85 -6.76
C TYR A 241 18.18 7.27 -5.34
N ALA A 242 18.20 8.57 -5.05
CA ALA A 242 18.50 9.08 -3.70
C ALA A 242 17.49 8.58 -2.65
N ALA A 243 16.21 8.48 -3.01
CA ALA A 243 15.17 7.92 -2.14
C ALA A 243 15.40 6.43 -1.84
N ALA A 244 15.86 5.64 -2.81
CA ALA A 244 16.25 4.24 -2.59
C ALA A 244 17.46 4.15 -1.63
N HIS A 245 18.45 5.04 -1.80
CA HIS A 245 19.61 5.14 -0.90
C HIS A 245 19.22 5.48 0.53
N ASN A 246 18.25 6.38 0.72
CA ASN A 246 17.72 6.72 2.03
C ASN A 246 16.76 5.66 2.61
N SER A 247 16.39 4.64 1.84
CA SER A 247 15.52 3.53 2.26
C SER A 247 16.34 2.24 2.46
N PHE A 248 16.10 1.21 1.63
CA PHE A 248 16.64 -0.15 1.83
C PHE A 248 18.15 -0.29 1.60
N TRP A 249 18.82 0.73 1.06
CA TRP A 249 20.28 0.80 0.98
C TRP A 249 20.93 1.63 2.09
N HIS A 250 20.13 2.28 2.93
CA HIS A 250 20.65 3.06 4.05
C HIS A 250 21.30 2.13 5.09
N ALA A 251 22.43 2.53 5.66
CA ALA A 251 23.19 1.69 6.61
C ALA A 251 22.39 1.28 7.86
N GLY A 252 21.45 2.12 8.28
CA GLY A 252 20.54 1.85 9.40
C GLY A 252 19.28 1.06 9.05
N TYR A 253 19.09 0.65 7.78
CA TYR A 253 17.88 -0.05 7.37
C TYR A 253 17.83 -1.47 7.94
N GLN A 254 16.74 -1.77 8.63
CA GLN A 254 16.44 -3.12 9.10
C GLN A 254 15.44 -3.76 8.15
N ARG A 255 15.80 -4.92 7.58
CA ARG A 255 14.88 -5.69 6.74
C ARG A 255 13.68 -6.13 7.58
N SER A 256 12.51 -6.01 6.98
CA SER A 256 11.20 -6.15 7.60
C SER A 256 10.28 -6.96 6.68
N LEU A 257 9.08 -7.31 7.14
CA LEU A 257 8.08 -8.02 6.35
C LEU A 257 7.77 -7.27 5.05
N MET A 258 7.74 -5.94 5.11
CA MET A 258 7.35 -5.08 3.98
C MET A 258 8.50 -4.77 3.01
N THR A 259 9.74 -5.11 3.34
CA THR A 259 10.91 -4.84 2.51
C THR A 259 10.77 -5.33 1.06
N PRO A 260 10.30 -6.57 0.78
CA PRO A 260 10.02 -7.04 -0.57
C PRO A 260 9.12 -6.12 -1.40
N MET A 261 8.08 -5.53 -0.78
CA MET A 261 7.18 -4.61 -1.48
C MET A 261 7.91 -3.34 -1.91
N VAL A 262 8.82 -2.84 -1.06
CA VAL A 262 9.65 -1.67 -1.35
C VAL A 262 10.61 -1.93 -2.51
N TRP A 263 11.27 -3.09 -2.52
CA TRP A 263 12.15 -3.49 -3.62
C TRP A 263 11.43 -3.52 -4.96
N ASN A 264 10.24 -4.12 -5.05
CA ASN A 264 9.48 -4.19 -6.29
C ASN A 264 9.13 -2.80 -6.86
N GLN A 265 8.80 -1.84 -5.99
CA GLN A 265 8.50 -0.48 -6.40
C GLN A 265 9.74 0.26 -6.92
N PHE A 266 10.86 0.15 -6.21
CA PHE A 266 12.11 0.80 -6.61
C PHE A 266 12.72 0.14 -7.84
N ALA A 267 12.72 -1.19 -7.96
CA ALA A 267 13.18 -1.89 -9.17
C ALA A 267 12.46 -1.37 -10.42
N HIS A 268 11.13 -1.24 -10.36
CA HIS A 268 10.38 -0.64 -11.47
C HIS A 268 10.80 0.79 -11.75
N ALA A 269 10.85 1.64 -10.71
CA ALA A 269 11.14 3.06 -10.88
C ALA A 269 12.56 3.31 -11.42
N LEU A 270 13.56 2.59 -10.92
CA LEU A 270 14.96 2.66 -11.35
C LEU A 270 15.12 2.18 -12.79
N THR A 271 14.46 1.08 -13.18
CA THR A 271 14.51 0.60 -14.57
C THR A 271 13.89 1.61 -15.54
N VAL A 272 12.75 2.23 -15.18
CA VAL A 272 12.17 3.28 -16.05
C VAL A 272 13.07 4.53 -16.09
N GLY A 273 13.69 4.88 -14.96
CA GLY A 273 14.65 5.98 -14.84
C GLY A 273 16.05 5.68 -15.38
N ARG A 274 16.27 4.53 -16.03
CA ARG A 274 17.53 4.11 -16.66
C ARG A 274 18.72 3.90 -15.70
N TYR A 275 18.48 3.76 -14.40
CA TYR A 275 19.47 3.31 -13.41
C TYR A 275 19.59 1.78 -13.48
N PHE A 276 20.03 1.26 -14.63
CA PHE A 276 19.92 -0.17 -14.97
C PHE A 276 20.81 -1.06 -14.09
N ARG A 277 22.04 -0.62 -13.78
CA ARG A 277 22.97 -1.38 -12.91
C ARG A 277 22.43 -1.50 -11.49
N GLU A 278 21.94 -0.39 -10.96
CA GLU A 278 21.31 -0.33 -9.64
C GLU A 278 20.04 -1.18 -9.61
N ALA A 279 19.20 -1.07 -10.65
CA ALA A 279 17.99 -1.88 -10.78
C ALA A 279 18.29 -3.38 -10.82
N CYS A 280 19.35 -3.82 -11.52
CA CYS A 280 19.79 -5.22 -11.51
C CYS A 280 20.07 -5.72 -10.10
N GLY A 281 20.79 -4.94 -9.29
CA GLY A 281 21.03 -5.26 -7.88
C GLY A 281 19.72 -5.42 -7.08
N VAL A 282 18.69 -4.61 -7.36
CA VAL A 282 17.38 -4.78 -6.72
C VAL A 282 16.63 -6.01 -7.24
N TYR A 283 16.70 -6.31 -8.53
CA TYR A 283 16.10 -7.54 -9.08
C TYR A 283 16.71 -8.80 -8.49
N ASP A 284 18.01 -8.81 -8.22
CA ASP A 284 18.68 -9.93 -7.57
C ASP A 284 18.25 -10.09 -6.09
N LEU A 285 17.92 -8.99 -5.40
CA LEU A 285 17.30 -9.03 -4.06
C LEU A 285 15.87 -9.61 -4.11
N ILE A 286 15.10 -9.29 -5.15
CA ILE A 286 13.73 -9.80 -5.33
C ILE A 286 13.77 -11.30 -5.67
N GLY A 287 14.65 -11.71 -6.59
CA GLY A 287 14.69 -13.07 -7.12
C GLY A 287 13.33 -13.53 -7.66
N ASP A 288 13.08 -14.84 -7.58
CA ASP A 288 11.79 -15.42 -8.00
C ASP A 288 10.79 -15.55 -6.83
N ASP A 289 11.25 -15.30 -5.60
CA ASP A 289 10.50 -15.54 -4.37
C ASP A 289 9.65 -14.34 -3.92
N TRP A 290 10.05 -13.12 -4.29
CA TRP A 290 9.55 -11.89 -3.67
C TRP A 290 8.81 -10.95 -4.61
N ILE A 291 8.29 -11.48 -5.72
CA ILE A 291 7.68 -10.67 -6.77
C ILE A 291 6.26 -10.31 -6.37
N ASN A 292 5.95 -9.02 -6.33
CA ASN A 292 4.62 -8.52 -5.94
C ASN A 292 3.80 -8.14 -7.16
N SER A 293 2.48 -8.33 -7.12
CA SER A 293 1.59 -7.95 -8.23
C SER A 293 1.62 -6.46 -8.56
N THR A 294 2.00 -5.61 -7.60
CA THR A 294 2.25 -4.19 -7.84
C THR A 294 3.75 -3.90 -7.69
N PRO A 295 4.40 -3.24 -8.67
CA PRO A 295 3.80 -2.48 -9.78
C PRO A 295 3.56 -3.26 -11.08
N TRP A 296 3.96 -4.53 -11.16
CA TRP A 296 4.11 -5.24 -12.45
C TRP A 296 2.80 -5.60 -13.15
N ARG A 297 1.73 -5.86 -12.40
CA ARG A 297 0.41 -6.37 -12.83
C ARG A 297 0.41 -7.78 -13.44
N THR A 298 1.46 -8.14 -14.18
CA THR A 298 1.72 -9.49 -14.70
C THR A 298 3.17 -9.88 -14.44
N THR A 299 3.45 -11.17 -14.31
CA THR A 299 4.80 -11.69 -14.05
C THR A 299 5.68 -11.54 -15.29
N GLU A 300 5.09 -11.59 -16.49
CA GLU A 300 5.80 -11.29 -17.74
C GLU A 300 6.34 -9.85 -17.73
N ARG A 301 5.56 -8.89 -17.24
CA ARG A 301 6.02 -7.49 -17.15
C ARG A 301 7.23 -7.36 -16.22
N PHE A 302 7.27 -8.10 -15.11
CA PHE A 302 8.44 -8.15 -14.24
C PHE A 302 9.66 -8.70 -14.99
N VAL A 303 9.51 -9.86 -15.64
CA VAL A 303 10.59 -10.53 -16.39
C VAL A 303 11.11 -9.63 -17.51
N THR A 304 10.24 -9.05 -18.34
CA THR A 304 10.62 -8.12 -19.42
C THR A 304 11.43 -6.93 -18.89
N MET A 305 11.04 -6.34 -17.76
CA MET A 305 11.76 -5.18 -17.22
C MET A 305 13.09 -5.58 -16.58
N ARG A 306 13.16 -6.73 -15.91
CA ARG A 306 14.41 -7.29 -15.36
C ARG A 306 15.41 -7.56 -16.48
N ASP A 307 14.99 -8.25 -17.52
CA ASP A 307 15.88 -8.67 -18.60
C ASP A 307 16.35 -7.45 -19.40
N ARG A 308 15.48 -6.44 -19.61
CA ARG A 308 15.88 -5.14 -20.15
C ARG A 308 16.93 -4.44 -19.29
N ALA A 309 16.77 -4.45 -17.96
CA ALA A 309 17.76 -3.82 -17.08
C ALA A 309 19.12 -4.51 -17.19
N ARG A 310 19.15 -5.84 -17.27
CA ARG A 310 20.39 -6.61 -17.44
C ARG A 310 21.08 -6.34 -18.77
N ASP A 311 20.31 -6.38 -19.87
CA ASP A 311 20.82 -6.09 -21.21
C ASP A 311 21.46 -4.70 -21.31
N LYS A 312 20.79 -3.68 -20.78
CA LYS A 312 21.26 -2.29 -20.83
C LYS A 312 22.30 -1.94 -19.75
N ALA A 313 22.47 -2.73 -18.68
CA ALA A 313 23.47 -2.47 -17.64
C ALA A 313 24.91 -2.65 -18.14
N ASP A 314 25.08 -3.54 -19.13
CA ASP A 314 26.37 -3.92 -19.72
C ASP A 314 26.66 -3.17 -21.03
N ASP A 315 25.74 -2.32 -21.49
CA ASP A 315 25.88 -1.51 -22.72
C ASP A 315 26.89 -0.36 -22.48
N PRO A 316 28.09 -0.40 -23.10
CA PRO A 316 29.10 0.64 -22.94
C PRO A 316 28.74 1.94 -23.66
N ASP A 317 27.79 1.89 -24.60
CA ASP A 317 27.35 3.01 -25.44
C ASP A 317 25.98 3.55 -24.99
N LEU A 318 25.55 3.22 -23.76
CA LEU A 318 24.29 3.69 -23.21
C LEU A 318 24.30 5.22 -23.06
N ASP A 319 23.79 5.91 -24.08
CA ASP A 319 23.54 7.34 -24.00
C ASP A 319 22.28 7.58 -23.16
N PRO A 320 22.40 8.17 -21.95
CA PRO A 320 21.25 8.47 -21.11
C PRO A 320 20.25 9.42 -21.79
N ASP A 321 20.69 10.18 -22.81
CA ASP A 321 19.92 11.19 -23.54
C ASP A 321 19.35 10.71 -24.89
N LEU A 322 19.70 9.50 -25.37
CA LEU A 322 19.07 8.92 -26.55
C LEU A 322 17.65 8.42 -26.21
N ASP A 323 16.66 9.07 -26.81
CA ASP A 323 15.25 8.69 -26.75
C ASP A 323 15.03 7.41 -27.58
N GLU A 324 15.09 6.25 -26.94
CA GLU A 324 14.45 5.04 -27.47
C GLU A 324 12.97 5.07 -27.06
N ASP A 325 12.10 5.21 -28.06
CA ASP A 325 10.63 5.27 -27.97
C ASP A 325 10.00 3.98 -27.41
#